data_AF-V6H977-F1
#
_entry.id   AF-V6H977-F1
#
_cell.length_a   1.000
_cell.length_b   1.000
_cell.length_c   1.000
_cell.angle_alpha   90.00
_cell.angle_beta   90.00
_cell.angle_gamma   90.00
#
_symmetry.space_group_name_H-M   'P 1'
#
loop_
_entity.id
_entity.type
_entity.pdbx_description
1 polymer ?
#
loop_
_entity_poly.entity_id
_entity_poly.type
_entity_poly.pdbx_seq_one_letter_code
_entity_poly.pdbx_strand_id
1 'polypeptide(L)' 'MNQKTAKLIKKYAEAKGISEKQIKREWLVLNQQQKDAKRQEILKELVK' A
#
# COMPACT_ATOMS: atom_id res chain seq x y z
N MET A 1 6.33 8.37 4.90
CA MET A 1 6.09 6.91 4.77
C MET A 1 7.26 6.17 5.38
N ASN A 2 7.04 5.14 6.21
CA ASN A 2 8.10 4.28 6.75
C ASN A 2 8.60 3.28 5.66
N GLN A 3 9.87 2.90 5.67
CA GLN A 3 10.44 1.84 4.82
C GLN A 3 9.59 0.54 4.81
N LYS A 4 9.01 0.14 5.94
CA LYS A 4 8.14 -1.05 6.01
C LYS A 4 6.90 -0.92 5.11
N THR A 5 6.26 0.25 5.13
CA THR A 5 5.10 0.57 4.28
C THR A 5 5.49 0.62 2.81
N ALA A 6 6.67 1.17 2.48
CA ALA A 6 7.16 1.20 1.10
C ALA A 6 7.35 -0.22 0.53
N LYS A 7 7.96 -1.12 1.31
CA LYS A 7 8.11 -2.54 0.93
C LYS A 7 6.75 -3.24 0.75
N LEU A 8 5.79 -2.94 1.63
CA LEU A 8 4.44 -3.51 1.55
C LEU A 8 3.69 -3.05 0.29
N ILE A 9 3.71 -1.74 0.01
CA ILE A 9 3.11 -1.17 -1.20
C ILE A 9 3.76 -1.75 -2.47
N LYS A 10 5.08 -1.92 -2.46
CA LYS A 10 5.80 -2.54 -3.59
C LYS A 10 5.31 -3.96 -3.86
N LYS A 11 5.26 -4.81 -2.83
CA LYS A 11 4.75 -6.20 -2.96
C LYS A 11 3.31 -6.24 -3.45
N TYR A 12 2.47 -5.35 -2.94
CA TYR A 12 1.07 -5.24 -3.37
C TYR A 12 0.93 -4.80 -4.83
N ALA A 13 1.74 -3.81 -5.23
CA ALA A 13 1.77 -3.33 -6.60
C ALA A 13 2.21 -4.44 -7.58
N GLU A 14 3.24 -5.20 -7.21
CA GLU A 14 3.71 -6.38 -7.97
C GLU A 14 2.63 -7.47 -8.05
N ALA A 15 1.97 -7.80 -6.94
CA ALA A 15 0.92 -8.83 -6.89
C ALA A 15 -0.32 -8.46 -7.72
N LYS A 16 -0.70 -7.17 -7.76
CA LYS A 16 -1.83 -6.68 -8.56
C LYS A 16 -1.48 -6.29 -10.00
N GLY A 17 -0.20 -6.25 -10.36
CA GLY A 17 0.23 -5.74 -11.67
C GLY A 17 -0.04 -4.24 -11.88
N ILE A 18 -0.07 -3.45 -10.80
CA ILE A 18 -0.34 -2.02 -10.83
C ILE A 18 0.93 -1.21 -10.52
N SER A 19 0.93 0.08 -10.88
CA SER A 19 2.10 0.93 -10.68
C SER A 19 2.33 1.28 -9.21
N GLU A 20 3.49 0.90 -8.66
CA GLU A 20 3.92 1.29 -7.30
C GLU A 20 3.88 2.82 -7.09
N LYS A 21 4.24 3.60 -8.14
CA LYS A 21 4.21 5.07 -8.10
C LYS A 21 2.80 5.61 -7.86
N GLN A 22 1.77 4.99 -8.45
CA GLN A 22 0.39 5.40 -8.27
C GLN A 22 -0.06 5.21 -6.83
N ILE A 23 0.20 4.03 -6.25
CA ILE A 23 -0.18 3.74 -4.87
C ILE A 23 0.58 4.62 -3.88
N LYS A 24 1.87 4.90 -4.14
CA LYS A 24 2.64 5.85 -3.32
C LYS A 24 2.04 7.26 -3.37
N ARG A 25 1.56 7.72 -4.52
CA ARG A 25 0.87 9.02 -4.63
C ARG A 25 -0.42 9.01 -3.83
N GLU A 26 -1.29 8.02 -4.02
CA GLU A 26 -2.51 7.87 -3.23
C GLU A 26 -2.20 7.88 -1.73
N TRP A 27 -1.19 7.11 -1.31
CA TRP A 27 -0.76 7.03 0.08
C TRP A 27 -0.37 8.37 0.69
N LEU A 28 0.23 9.28 -0.08
CA LEU A 28 0.63 10.60 0.43
C LEU A 28 -0.58 11.49 0.74
N VAL A 29 -1.68 11.33 0.00
CA VAL A 29 -2.91 12.13 0.17
C VAL A 29 -3.79 11.61 1.32
N LEU A 30 -3.62 10.35 1.74
CA LEU A 30 -4.40 9.74 2.81
C LEU A 30 -4.02 10.27 4.19
N ASN A 31 -5.03 10.41 5.07
CA ASN A 31 -4.82 10.65 6.50
C ASN A 31 -4.38 9.35 7.22
N GLN A 32 -4.05 9.45 8.52
CA GLN A 32 -3.52 8.30 9.28
C GLN A 32 -4.50 7.13 9.33
N GLN A 33 -5.79 7.40 9.57
CA GLN A 33 -6.83 6.39 9.67
C GLN A 33 -7.05 5.65 8.34
N GLN A 34 -7.04 6.39 7.23
CA GLN A 34 -7.13 5.85 5.87
C GLN A 34 -5.89 5.03 5.50
N LYS A 35 -4.69 5.48 5.91
CA LYS A 35 -3.45 4.71 5.72
C LYS A 35 -3.52 3.38 6.44
N ASP A 36 -4.02 3.36 7.67
CA ASP A 36 -4.16 2.12 8.43
C ASP A 36 -5.20 1.18 7.81
N ALA A 37 -6.34 1.70 7.34
CA ALA A 37 -7.32 0.92 6.59
C ALA A 37 -6.74 0.32 5.29
N LYS A 38 -6.09 1.15 4.45
CA LYS A 38 -5.44 0.71 3.21
C LYS A 38 -4.35 -0.33 3.49
N ARG A 39 -3.61 -0.20 4.60
CA ARG A 39 -2.62 -1.19 5.01
C ARG A 39 -3.23 -2.55 5.31
N GLN A 40 -4.34 -2.59 6.05
CA GLN A 40 -5.05 -3.82 6.36
C GLN A 40 -5.62 -4.48 5.11
N GLU A 41 -6.15 -3.68 4.18
CA GLU A 41 -6.61 -4.16 2.87
C GLU A 41 -5.47 -4.80 2.07
N ILE A 42 -4.34 -4.11 1.96
CA ILE A 42 -3.14 -4.63 1.28
C ILE A 42 -2.66 -5.94 1.93
N LEU A 43 -2.65 -6.02 3.26
CA LEU A 43 -2.23 -7.23 3.97
C LEU A 43 -3.19 -8.39 3.73
N LYS A 44 -4.51 -8.15 3.74
CA LYS A 44 -5.52 -9.18 3.43
C LYS A 44 -5.35 -9.72 2.01
N GLU A 45 -5.11 -8.84 1.04
CA GLU A 45 -4.92 -9.23 -0.37
C GLU A 45 -3.62 -10.01 -0.58
N LEU A 46 -2.55 -9.70 0.16
CA LEU A 46 -1.25 -10.39 0.05
C LEU A 46 -1.17 -11.73 0.80
N VAL A 47 -2.07 -12.01 1.74
CA VAL A 47 -2.12 -13.28 2.49
C VAL A 47 -3.00 -14.32 1.79
N LYS A 48 -3.77 -13.89 0.78
CA LYS A 48 -4.64 -14.77 -0.03
C LYS A 48 -3.86 -15.43 -1.16
#